data_AF-A0A968XHS0-F1
#
_entry.id   AF-A0A968XHS0-F1
#
_cell.length_a   1.000
_cell.length_b   1.000
_cell.length_c   1.000
_cell.angle_alpha   90.00
_cell.angle_beta   90.00
_cell.angle_gamma   90.00
#
_symmetry.space_group_name_H-M   'P 1'
#
loop_
_entity.id
_entity.type
_entity.pdbx_description
1 polymer ?
#
loop_
_entity_poly.entity_id
_entity_poly.type
_entity_poly.pdbx_seq_one_letter_code
_entity_poly.pdbx_strand_id
1 'polypeptide(L)' 'MKSHVLVLPALLVAPALFFAPTVVGAQETPNLHRPALFDDLINCKAIENPEKRLACYDAKVESLDQAQKMRTS' A
#
# COMPACT_ATOMS: atom_id res chain seq x y z
N MET A 1 55.03 -22.80 -5.45
CA MET A 1 55.60 -23.24 -6.75
C MET A 1 54.65 -22.83 -7.85
N LYS A 2 55.23 -22.29 -8.92
CA LYS A 2 54.62 -21.66 -10.09
C LYS A 2 54.02 -22.73 -10.99
N SER A 3 52.83 -22.53 -11.52
CA SER A 3 52.50 -22.96 -12.88
C SER A 3 51.24 -22.27 -13.37
N HIS A 4 51.45 -21.52 -14.44
CA HIS A 4 50.45 -20.98 -15.34
C HIS A 4 49.79 -22.11 -16.16
N VAL A 5 48.91 -21.66 -17.07
CA VAL A 5 48.40 -22.36 -18.24
C VAL A 5 47.24 -23.29 -17.86
N LEU A 6 46.05 -23.23 -18.47
CA LEU A 6 45.76 -23.37 -19.90
C LEU A 6 44.22 -23.20 -20.11
N VAL A 7 43.82 -22.87 -21.35
CA VAL A 7 42.50 -23.16 -21.98
C VAL A 7 41.29 -22.36 -21.46
N LEU A 8 40.40 -21.74 -22.24
CA LEU A 8 40.27 -21.25 -23.61
C LEU A 8 38.88 -20.54 -23.59
N PRO A 9 38.66 -19.50 -24.39
CA PRO A 9 37.40 -18.78 -24.44
C PRO A 9 36.43 -19.47 -25.40
N ALA A 10 35.17 -19.65 -25.01
CA ALA A 10 34.05 -19.90 -25.94
C ALA A 10 32.74 -19.77 -25.16
N LEU A 11 31.99 -18.70 -25.38
CA LEU A 11 30.93 -18.69 -26.38
C LEU A 11 29.74 -19.59 -25.95
N LEU A 12 28.87 -19.06 -25.09
CA LEU A 12 27.46 -19.45 -25.07
C LEU A 12 26.63 -18.18 -24.82
N VAL A 13 26.43 -17.42 -25.90
CA VAL A 13 25.32 -16.45 -26.00
C VAL A 13 24.06 -17.28 -26.17
N ALA A 14 23.36 -17.56 -25.07
CA ALA A 14 21.98 -18.02 -25.10
C ALA A 14 21.10 -16.78 -24.81
N PRO A 15 20.28 -16.30 -25.75
CA PRO A 15 19.31 -15.27 -25.42
C PRO A 15 18.25 -15.95 -24.54
N ALA A 16 18.28 -15.63 -23.25
CA ALA A 16 17.18 -15.92 -22.35
C ALA A 16 15.95 -15.21 -22.92
N LEU A 17 15.05 -15.98 -23.56
CA LEU A 17 13.68 -15.55 -23.81
C LEU A 17 13.03 -15.41 -22.44
N PHE A 18 13.15 -14.20 -21.88
CA PHE A 18 12.42 -13.78 -20.71
C PHE A 18 10.93 -13.89 -21.04
N PHE A 19 10.28 -14.90 -20.47
CA PHE A 19 8.84 -14.92 -20.30
C PHE A 19 8.45 -13.71 -19.45
N ALA A 20 8.17 -12.58 -20.09
CA ALA A 20 7.55 -11.45 -19.41
C ALA A 20 6.09 -11.84 -19.14
N PRO A 21 5.62 -11.86 -17.89
CA PRO A 21 4.19 -11.94 -17.65
C PRO A 21 3.57 -10.66 -18.20
N THR A 22 2.71 -10.80 -19.20
CA THR A 22 1.81 -9.72 -19.60
C THR A 22 0.87 -9.48 -18.43
N VAL A 23 1.09 -8.39 -17.70
CA VAL A 23 0.13 -7.89 -16.72
C VAL A 23 -1.11 -7.46 -17.51
N VAL A 24 -2.06 -8.38 -17.62
CA VAL A 24 -3.40 -8.12 -18.15
C VAL A 24 -4.08 -7.12 -17.24
N GLY A 25 -4.46 -5.98 -17.85
CA GLY A 25 -5.64 -5.18 -17.55
C GLY A 25 -5.79 -4.70 -16.10
N ALA A 26 -5.62 -3.39 -15.92
CA ALA A 26 -6.13 -2.66 -14.76
C ALA A 26 -7.55 -3.15 -14.43
N GLN A 27 -7.67 -3.94 -13.37
CA GLN A 27 -8.96 -4.20 -12.74
C GLN A 27 -9.46 -2.84 -12.28
N GLU A 28 -10.63 -2.43 -12.78
CA GLU A 28 -11.34 -1.26 -12.28
C GLU A 28 -11.44 -1.43 -10.77
N THR A 29 -10.66 -0.65 -10.03
CA THR A 29 -10.65 -0.70 -8.58
C THR A 29 -12.08 -0.42 -8.14
N PRO A 30 -12.75 -1.33 -7.40
CA PRO A 30 -14.06 -1.02 -6.85
C PRO A 30 -13.93 0.32 -6.14
N ASN A 31 -14.76 1.29 -6.54
CA ASN A 31 -14.75 2.61 -5.94
C ASN A 31 -15.21 2.42 -4.49
N LEU A 32 -14.24 2.18 -3.60
CA LEU A 32 -14.46 2.06 -2.18
C LEU A 32 -14.90 3.45 -1.72
N HIS A 33 -16.21 3.67 -1.73
CA HIS A 33 -16.80 4.92 -1.29
C HIS A 33 -16.48 5.09 0.19
N ARG A 34 -15.47 5.90 0.46
CA ARG A 34 -15.06 6.25 1.81
C ARG A 34 -16.22 7.00 2.47
N PRO A 35 -16.70 6.56 3.65
CA PRO A 35 -17.74 7.28 4.38
C PRO A 35 -17.27 8.71 4.68
N ALA A 36 -18.14 9.71 4.49
CA ALA A 36 -17.80 11.11 4.80
C ALA A 36 -17.34 11.31 6.25
N LEU A 37 -17.89 10.53 7.19
CA LEU A 37 -17.48 10.52 8.60
C LEU A 37 -16.02 10.07 8.81
N PHE A 38 -15.42 9.37 7.85
CA PHE A 38 -14.01 9.00 7.90
C PHE A 38 -13.10 10.20 7.59
N ASP A 39 -13.49 11.08 6.67
CA ASP A 39 -12.68 12.27 6.36
C ASP A 39 -12.63 13.23 7.57
N ASP A 40 -13.71 13.32 8.33
CA ASP A 40 -13.76 14.02 9.61
C ASP A 40 -12.72 13.51 10.62
N LEU A 41 -12.51 12.20 10.69
CA LEU A 41 -11.49 11.59 11.55
C LEU A 41 -10.07 11.87 11.01
N ILE A 42 -9.88 11.84 9.69
CA ILE A 42 -8.59 12.16 9.07
C ILE A 42 -8.20 13.62 9.29
N ASN A 43 -9.18 14.53 9.32
CA ASN A 43 -8.93 15.96 9.58
C ASN A 43 -8.34 16.22 10.98
N CYS A 44 -8.55 15.35 11.96
CA CYS A 44 -7.89 15.45 13.27
C CYS A 44 -6.35 15.47 13.15
N LYS A 45 -5.78 14.88 12.09
CA LYS A 45 -4.32 14.88 11.84
C LYS A 45 -3.72 16.27 11.68
N ALA A 46 -4.51 17.24 11.23
CA ALA A 46 -4.05 18.61 11.03
C ALA A 46 -3.88 19.39 12.35
N ILE A 47 -4.35 18.84 13.48
CA ILE A 47 -4.20 19.47 14.79
C ILE A 47 -2.77 19.29 15.29
N GLU A 48 -2.06 20.41 15.47
CA GLU A 48 -0.67 20.44 15.92
C GLU A 48 -0.52 20.02 17.38
N ASN A 49 -1.41 20.49 18.26
CA ASN A 49 -1.35 20.16 19.68
C ASN A 49 -1.74 18.68 19.89
N PRO A 50 -0.87 17.87 20.53
CA PRO A 50 -1.07 16.43 20.62
C PRO A 50 -2.29 16.03 21.47
N GLU A 51 -2.56 16.74 22.56
CA GLU A 51 -3.71 16.47 23.43
C GLU A 51 -5.03 16.81 22.72
N LYS A 52 -5.08 17.96 22.03
CA LYS A 52 -6.23 18.35 21.22
C LYS A 52 -6.47 17.39 20.05
N ARG A 53 -5.40 16.89 19.44
CA ARG A 53 -5.49 15.88 18.37
C ARG A 53 -6.08 14.58 18.90
N LEU A 54 -5.62 14.10 20.05
CA LEU A 54 -6.14 12.88 20.67
C LEU A 54 -7.63 13.02 21.03
N ALA A 55 -8.01 14.13 21.67
CA ALA A 55 -9.41 14.41 21.98
C ALA A 55 -10.31 14.48 20.73
N CYS A 56 -9.80 15.04 19.62
CA CYS A 56 -10.51 15.02 18.33
C CYS A 56 -10.71 13.59 17.81
N TYR A 57 -9.67 12.76 17.86
CA TYR A 57 -9.74 11.37 17.44
C TYR A 57 -10.80 10.60 18.23
N ASP A 58 -10.77 10.69 19.56
CA ASP A 58 -11.69 9.94 20.44
C ASP A 58 -13.16 10.29 20.11
N ALA A 59 -13.47 11.59 19.98
CA ALA A 59 -14.82 12.04 19.64
C ALA A 59 -15.29 11.58 18.24
N LYS A 60 -14.39 11.58 17.24
CA LYS A 60 -14.74 11.14 15.88
C LYS A 60 -14.89 9.62 15.78
N VAL A 61 -14.10 8.86 16.53
CA VAL A 61 -14.26 7.40 16.64
C VAL A 61 -15.60 7.05 17.29
N GLU A 62 -15.99 7.74 18.36
CA GLU A 62 -17.29 7.53 19.01
C GLU A 62 -18.45 7.80 18.03
N SER A 63 -18.37 8.90 17.27
CA SER A 63 -19.39 9.22 16.24
C SER A 63 -19.47 8.14 15.15
N LEU A 64 -18.34 7.56 14.74
CA LEU A 64 -18.31 6.47 13.76
C LEU A 64 -18.93 5.19 14.31
N ASP A 65 -18.61 4.82 15.55
CA ASP A 65 -19.19 3.66 16.23
C ASP A 65 -20.71 3.79 16.38
N GLN A 66 -21.20 4.95 16.81
CA GLN A 66 -22.63 5.22 16.89
C GLN A 66 -23.31 5.13 15.51
N ALA A 67 -22.71 5.72 14.47
CA ALA A 67 -23.24 5.65 13.11
C ALA A 67 -23.27 4.22 12.57
N GLN A 68 -22.27 3.38 12.89
CA GLN A 68 -22.26 1.97 12.53
C GLN A 68 -23.38 1.21 13.24
N LYS A 69 -23.53 1.40 14.55
CA LYS A 69 -24.58 0.75 15.35
C LYS A 69 -25.98 1.06 14.83
N MET A 70 -26.23 2.31 14.43
CA MET A 70 -27.51 2.73 13.83
C MET A 70 -27.76 2.11 12.45
N ARG A 71 -26.73 1.76 11.68
CA ARG A 71 -26.90 1.09 10.38
C ARG A 71 -27.18 -0.41 10.50
N THR A 72 -26.80 -1.03 11.61
CA THR A 72 -26.93 -2.48 11.83
C THR A 72 -28.12 -2.87 12.72
N SER A 73 -28.87 -1.88 13.21
CA SER A 73 -30.11 -2.07 13.99
C SER A 73 -31.35 -1.89 13.11
#